data_AF-A0A8D2K9T2-F1
#
_entry.id   AF-A0A8D2K9T2-F1
#
_cell.length_a   1.000
_cell.length_b   1.000
_cell.length_c   1.000
_cell.angle_alpha   90.00
_cell.angle_beta   90.00
_cell.angle_gamma   90.00
#
_symmetry.space_group_name_H-M   'P 1'
#
loop_
_entity.id
_entity.type
_entity.pdbx_description
1 polymer ?
#
loop_
_entity_poly.entity_id
_entity_poly.type
_entity_poly.pdbx_seq_one_letter_code
_entity_poly.pdbx_strand_id
1 'polypeptide(L)'
;MGPGLPCWALLCLLGAGSVDTGVTQSPTHLIKTRGQQVTLRCSPISGHNTVSWYQQTPGQGPQFIFEYANELRTSEGNFPHRFSGRQFRDYHSEMNVSALELGDSALYLCASSLAQPGRVTGTLCTNLSASMYSSLRPDSCEKGWRKQGQEDLLRGCCCFRRFTAK
;
A
#
# COMPACT_ATOMS: atom_id res chain seq x y z
N MET A 1 42.02 -10.36 41.47
CA MET A 1 40.54 -10.36 41.36
C MET A 1 40.13 -9.02 40.78
N GLY A 2 39.38 -9.00 39.67
CA GLY A 2 39.12 -7.76 38.91
C GLY A 2 37.89 -6.98 39.42
N PRO A 3 37.86 -5.65 39.31
CA PRO A 3 36.64 -4.87 39.46
C PRO A 3 35.79 -5.01 38.19
N GLY A 4 34.51 -5.37 38.35
CA GLY A 4 33.61 -5.68 37.24
C GLY A 4 33.22 -4.47 36.40
N LEU A 5 33.00 -4.72 35.10
CA LEU A 5 32.38 -3.77 34.17
C LEU A 5 31.02 -3.32 34.73
N PRO A 6 30.75 -2.00 34.86
CA PRO A 6 29.47 -1.53 35.36
C PRO A 6 28.36 -1.78 34.33
N CYS A 7 27.30 -2.46 34.75
CA CYS A 7 26.24 -3.01 33.89
C CYS A 7 25.38 -1.93 33.17
N TRP A 8 25.48 -0.67 33.57
CA TRP A 8 24.69 0.44 33.02
C TRP A 8 24.98 0.81 31.54
N ALA A 9 26.16 0.48 31.03
CA ALA A 9 26.58 0.88 29.66
C ALA A 9 25.99 0.00 28.54
N LEU A 10 25.23 -1.03 28.88
CA LEU A 10 24.54 -1.93 27.94
C LEU A 10 23.07 -1.53 27.67
N LEU A 11 22.58 -0.43 28.27
CA LEU A 11 21.21 0.06 28.08
C LEU A 11 21.12 1.26 27.12
N CYS A 12 22.03 1.32 26.13
CA CYS A 12 21.81 2.06 24.90
C CYS A 12 21.53 1.05 23.77
N LEU A 13 20.64 1.42 22.83
CA LEU A 13 20.22 0.60 21.68
C LEU A 13 19.17 -0.51 21.93
N LEU A 14 18.37 -0.42 23.00
CA LEU A 14 16.97 -0.86 22.88
C LEU A 14 16.27 0.13 21.95
N GLY A 15 16.36 -0.17 20.64
CA GLY A 15 15.83 0.70 19.60
C GLY A 15 14.36 0.99 19.83
N ALA A 16 13.95 2.22 19.55
CA ALA A 16 12.55 2.54 19.32
C ALA A 16 12.11 1.81 18.03
N GLY A 17 11.84 0.52 18.17
CA GLY A 17 11.16 -0.27 17.16
C GLY A 17 9.77 0.31 17.01
N SER A 18 9.63 1.25 16.07
CA SER A 18 8.33 1.62 15.54
C SER A 18 7.75 0.36 14.91
N VAL A 19 6.94 -0.37 15.69
CA VAL A 19 6.11 -1.44 15.17
C VAL A 19 5.20 -0.76 14.18
N ASP A 20 5.49 -0.94 12.89
CA ASP A 20 4.77 -0.27 11.83
C ASP A 20 3.36 -0.85 11.78
N THR A 21 2.41 -0.15 12.41
CA THR A 21 1.01 -0.59 12.51
C THR A 21 0.19 -0.22 11.28
N GLY A 22 0.86 0.24 10.22
CA GLY A 22 0.28 0.56 8.92
C GLY A 22 0.61 -0.48 7.85
N VAL A 23 0.09 -0.23 6.66
CA VAL A 23 0.65 -0.80 5.44
C VAL A 23 2.03 -0.16 5.22
N THR A 24 2.94 -0.79 4.49
CA THR A 24 4.16 -0.12 4.03
C THR A 24 4.29 -0.28 2.52
N GLN A 25 4.77 0.76 1.85
CA GLN A 25 4.96 0.72 0.40
C GLN A 25 6.39 1.14 0.07
N SER A 26 7.08 0.33 -0.73
CA SER A 26 8.46 0.61 -1.09
C SER A 26 8.71 0.56 -2.60
N PRO A 27 9.65 1.39 -3.09
CA PRO A 27 10.18 2.59 -2.42
C PRO A 27 9.10 3.71 -2.26
N THR A 28 9.39 4.90 -1.73
CA THR A 28 8.40 5.99 -1.46
C THR A 28 8.21 7.03 -2.60
N HIS A 29 9.28 7.52 -3.23
CA HIS A 29 9.24 8.28 -4.51
C HIS A 29 10.23 7.71 -5.55
N LEU A 30 9.87 7.71 -6.85
CA LEU A 30 10.82 7.39 -7.94
C LEU A 30 10.57 8.18 -9.22
N ILE A 31 11.66 8.30 -9.99
CA ILE A 31 11.68 8.79 -11.36
C ILE A 31 12.28 7.68 -12.23
N LYS A 32 11.66 7.38 -13.38
CA LYS A 32 12.13 6.39 -14.36
C LYS A 32 11.91 6.89 -15.78
N THR A 33 12.67 6.39 -16.74
CA THR A 33 12.52 6.76 -18.16
C THR A 33 11.47 5.87 -18.83
N ARG A 34 10.77 6.39 -19.86
CA ARG A 34 9.90 5.61 -20.75
C ARG A 34 10.56 4.30 -21.19
N GLY A 35 9.78 3.22 -21.25
CA GLY A 35 10.22 1.88 -21.66
C GLY A 35 10.97 1.09 -20.59
N GLN A 36 11.39 1.70 -19.49
CA GLN A 36 11.94 0.96 -18.36
C GLN A 36 10.86 0.17 -17.61
N GLN A 37 11.25 -0.93 -16.96
CA GLN A 37 10.41 -1.63 -16.00
C GLN A 37 10.43 -0.93 -14.63
N VAL A 38 9.30 -0.96 -13.92
CA VAL A 38 9.21 -0.63 -12.49
C VAL A 38 8.55 -1.77 -11.72
N THR A 39 9.07 -2.02 -10.51
CA THR A 39 8.43 -2.83 -9.47
C THR A 39 8.13 -1.95 -8.27
N LEU A 40 6.90 -2.00 -7.78
CA LEU A 40 6.46 -1.45 -6.50
C LEU A 40 6.17 -2.60 -5.56
N ARG A 41 6.47 -2.42 -4.28
CA ARG A 41 6.23 -3.40 -3.20
C ARG A 41 5.27 -2.84 -2.18
N CYS A 42 4.41 -3.69 -1.65
CA CYS A 42 3.50 -3.39 -0.56
C CYS A 42 3.62 -4.49 0.50
N SER A 43 3.75 -4.10 1.77
CA SER A 43 3.60 -4.99 2.92
C SER A 43 2.26 -4.66 3.59
N PRO A 44 1.34 -5.62 3.72
CA PRO A 44 0.08 -5.39 4.41
C PRO A 44 0.29 -5.18 5.92
N ILE A 45 -0.76 -4.76 6.63
CA ILE A 45 -0.79 -4.83 8.09
C ILE A 45 -0.69 -6.31 8.51
N SER A 46 0.01 -6.59 9.61
CA SER A 46 0.11 -7.96 10.15
C SER A 46 -1.28 -8.59 10.34
N GLY A 47 -1.48 -9.76 9.71
CA GLY A 47 -2.76 -10.49 9.70
C GLY A 47 -3.71 -10.13 8.55
N HIS A 48 -3.49 -9.03 7.82
CA HIS A 48 -4.20 -8.75 6.57
C HIS A 48 -3.66 -9.64 5.44
N ASN A 49 -4.57 -10.33 4.76
CA ASN A 49 -4.29 -11.29 3.68
C ASN A 49 -4.83 -10.82 2.32
N THR A 50 -5.53 -9.68 2.27
CA THR A 50 -5.94 -9.01 1.02
C THR A 50 -5.06 -7.77 0.77
N VAL A 51 -4.60 -7.59 -0.47
CA VAL A 51 -3.90 -6.39 -0.94
C VAL A 51 -4.47 -5.91 -2.28
N SER A 52 -4.89 -4.65 -2.32
CA SER A 52 -5.52 -4.01 -3.47
C SER A 52 -4.66 -2.83 -3.97
N TRP A 53 -4.44 -2.73 -5.28
CA TRP A 53 -3.59 -1.71 -5.90
C TRP A 53 -4.40 -0.69 -6.71
N TYR A 54 -3.99 0.59 -6.63
CA TYR A 54 -4.63 1.70 -7.34
C TYR A 54 -3.60 2.61 -8.02
N GLN A 55 -3.97 3.19 -9.16
CA GLN A 55 -3.28 4.34 -9.76
C GLN A 55 -4.13 5.59 -9.52
N GLN A 56 -3.50 6.71 -9.22
CA GLN A 56 -4.15 8.02 -9.15
C GLN A 56 -3.36 9.04 -9.97
N THR A 57 -3.89 9.37 -11.14
CA THR A 57 -3.40 10.44 -12.01
C THR A 57 -3.74 11.81 -11.39
N PRO A 58 -2.89 12.85 -11.52
CA PRO A 58 -3.18 14.18 -11.00
C PRO A 58 -4.56 14.72 -11.45
N GLY A 59 -5.35 15.21 -10.50
CA GLY A 59 -6.71 15.70 -10.75
C GLY A 59 -7.80 14.62 -10.89
N GLN A 60 -7.45 13.33 -10.82
CA GLN A 60 -8.39 12.21 -10.85
C GLN A 60 -8.48 11.53 -9.48
N GLY A 61 -9.56 10.77 -9.25
CA GLY A 61 -9.67 9.85 -8.12
C GLY A 61 -8.88 8.55 -8.37
N PRO A 62 -8.71 7.68 -7.36
CA PRO A 62 -7.97 6.44 -7.52
C PRO A 62 -8.73 5.44 -8.41
N GLN A 63 -8.01 4.87 -9.36
CA GLN A 63 -8.47 3.86 -10.29
C GLN A 63 -7.91 2.51 -9.87
N PHE A 64 -8.79 1.52 -9.71
CA PHE A 64 -8.43 0.18 -9.27
C PHE A 64 -7.69 -0.60 -10.36
N ILE A 65 -6.51 -1.15 -10.04
CA ILE A 65 -5.67 -1.92 -10.95
C ILE A 65 -5.97 -3.42 -10.81
N PHE A 66 -5.77 -3.99 -9.61
CA PHE A 66 -6.08 -5.37 -9.28
C PHE A 66 -6.03 -5.62 -7.77
N GLU A 67 -6.53 -6.78 -7.34
CA GLU A 67 -6.50 -7.26 -5.97
C GLU A 67 -6.02 -8.70 -5.89
N TYR A 68 -5.28 -9.00 -4.82
CA TYR A 68 -4.95 -10.35 -4.40
C TYR A 68 -5.51 -10.60 -3.00
N ALA A 69 -6.07 -11.78 -2.76
CA ALA A 69 -6.40 -12.26 -1.42
C ALA A 69 -6.01 -13.74 -1.29
N ASN A 70 -5.32 -14.09 -0.19
CA ASN A 70 -4.80 -15.45 0.03
C ASN A 70 -4.00 -15.99 -1.15
N GLU A 71 -3.05 -15.20 -1.66
CA GLU A 71 -2.17 -15.50 -2.80
C GLU A 71 -2.87 -15.59 -4.17
N LEU A 72 -4.20 -15.50 -4.22
CA LEU A 72 -5.01 -15.59 -5.44
C LEU A 72 -5.46 -14.21 -5.92
N ARG A 73 -5.42 -13.97 -7.23
CA ARG A 73 -5.92 -12.73 -7.84
C ARG A 73 -7.45 -12.75 -7.84
N THR A 74 -8.09 -11.93 -7.00
CA THR A 74 -9.54 -11.91 -6.80
C THR A 74 -10.29 -10.96 -7.73
N SER A 75 -9.62 -9.91 -8.21
CA SER A 75 -10.23 -8.89 -9.08
C SER A 75 -9.18 -8.16 -9.91
N GLU A 76 -9.59 -7.66 -11.07
CA GLU A 76 -8.77 -6.91 -12.02
C GLU A 76 -9.60 -5.74 -12.58
N GLY A 77 -8.98 -4.57 -12.71
CA GLY A 77 -9.54 -3.38 -13.34
C GLY A 77 -9.14 -3.26 -14.80
N ASN A 78 -9.65 -2.22 -15.48
CA ASN A 78 -9.36 -1.99 -16.90
C ASN A 78 -7.99 -1.31 -17.09
N PHE A 79 -6.92 -2.09 -16.95
CA PHE A 79 -5.53 -1.64 -17.11
C PHE A 79 -4.80 -2.41 -18.23
N PRO A 80 -3.84 -1.77 -18.95
CA PRO A 80 -3.06 -2.44 -19.99
C PRO A 80 -2.27 -3.66 -19.45
N HIS A 81 -2.12 -4.72 -20.25
CA HIS A 81 -1.40 -5.96 -19.86
C HIS A 81 0.08 -5.78 -19.46
N ARG A 82 0.67 -4.60 -19.69
CA ARG A 82 1.99 -4.23 -19.16
C ARG A 82 1.97 -4.03 -17.64
N PHE A 83 0.80 -3.80 -17.03
CA PHE A 83 0.57 -3.88 -15.59
C PHE A 83 0.35 -5.35 -15.19
N SER A 84 1.04 -5.76 -14.13
CA SER A 84 0.91 -7.09 -13.55
C SER A 84 1.22 -7.03 -12.05
N GLY A 85 0.96 -8.12 -11.32
CA GLY A 85 1.35 -8.19 -9.92
C GLY A 85 1.38 -9.61 -9.40
N ARG A 86 1.73 -9.74 -8.12
CA ARG A 86 1.70 -10.99 -7.36
C ARG A 86 1.48 -10.70 -5.89
N GLN A 87 1.03 -11.71 -5.15
CA GLN A 87 1.09 -11.76 -3.69
C GLN A 87 1.92 -12.98 -3.29
N PHE A 88 2.72 -12.85 -2.24
CA PHE A 88 3.55 -13.91 -1.66
C PHE A 88 2.84 -14.55 -0.46
N ARG A 89 3.38 -15.67 0.06
CA ARG A 89 2.85 -16.42 1.21
C ARG A 89 2.75 -15.64 2.52
N ASP A 90 3.58 -14.62 2.67
CA ASP A 90 3.59 -13.66 3.78
C ASP A 90 2.65 -12.45 3.51
N TYR A 91 1.81 -12.56 2.48
CA TYR A 91 0.86 -11.56 2.00
C TYR A 91 1.45 -10.25 1.47
N HIS A 92 2.78 -10.09 1.47
CA HIS A 92 3.43 -9.02 0.72
C HIS A 92 3.03 -9.08 -0.76
N SER A 93 2.94 -7.94 -1.41
CA SER A 93 2.54 -7.84 -2.82
C SER A 93 3.52 -7.02 -3.63
N GLU A 94 3.71 -7.40 -4.89
CA GLU A 94 4.42 -6.61 -5.89
C GLU A 94 3.48 -6.23 -7.03
N MET A 95 3.55 -4.96 -7.46
CA MET A 95 2.96 -4.47 -8.71
C MET A 95 4.10 -4.13 -9.66
N ASN A 96 4.03 -4.63 -10.90
CA ASN A 96 5.02 -4.44 -11.94
C ASN A 96 4.39 -3.71 -13.13
N VAL A 97 5.13 -2.77 -13.71
CA VAL A 97 4.84 -2.23 -15.05
C VAL A 97 6.04 -2.58 -15.93
N SER A 98 5.84 -3.46 -16.92
CA SER A 98 6.92 -4.04 -17.73
C SER A 98 7.58 -3.02 -18.67
N ALA A 99 6.80 -2.10 -19.21
CA ALA A 99 7.26 -0.97 -20.00
C ALA A 99 6.49 0.29 -19.60
N LEU A 100 7.23 1.32 -19.19
CA LEU A 100 6.66 2.60 -18.77
C LEU A 100 6.27 3.50 -19.95
N GLU A 101 5.15 4.19 -19.82
CA GLU A 101 4.64 5.23 -20.71
C GLU A 101 4.47 6.56 -19.95
N LEU A 102 4.36 7.68 -20.67
CA LEU A 102 4.22 9.00 -20.04
C LEU A 102 2.96 9.10 -19.14
N GLY A 103 1.87 8.44 -19.55
CA GLY A 103 0.61 8.36 -18.81
C GLY A 103 0.68 7.56 -17.50
N ASP A 104 1.78 6.86 -17.23
CA ASP A 104 1.97 6.15 -15.95
C ASP A 104 2.35 7.11 -14.81
N SER A 105 2.69 8.37 -15.11
CA SER A 105 3.11 9.40 -14.16
C SER A 105 2.01 9.75 -13.15
N ALA A 106 1.94 8.99 -12.06
CA ALA A 106 0.84 8.99 -11.11
C ALA A 106 1.30 8.73 -9.67
N LEU A 107 0.38 8.91 -8.73
CA LEU A 107 0.50 8.36 -7.38
C LEU A 107 -0.02 6.91 -7.40
N TYR A 108 0.79 5.95 -6.98
CA TYR A 108 0.34 4.55 -6.82
C TYR A 108 0.04 4.27 -5.37
N LEU A 109 -1.11 3.68 -5.09
CA LEU A 109 -1.58 3.37 -3.74
C LEU A 109 -1.67 1.86 -3.56
N CYS A 110 -1.29 1.36 -2.40
CA CYS A 110 -1.72 0.04 -1.97
C CYS A 110 -2.53 0.11 -0.68
N ALA A 111 -3.56 -0.72 -0.61
CA ALA A 111 -4.41 -0.89 0.56
C ALA A 111 -4.37 -2.36 1.00
N SER A 112 -4.60 -2.63 2.29
CA SER A 112 -4.78 -4.00 2.78
C SER A 112 -5.98 -4.14 3.72
N SER A 113 -6.54 -5.34 3.76
CA SER A 113 -7.66 -5.72 4.63
C SER A 113 -7.60 -7.20 5.03
N LEU A 114 -8.39 -7.56 6.04
CA LEU A 114 -8.77 -8.95 6.28
C LEU A 114 -9.70 -9.43 5.14
N ALA A 115 -9.47 -10.63 4.64
CA ALA A 115 -10.32 -11.26 3.63
C ALA A 115 -11.73 -11.47 4.19
N GLN A 116 -12.74 -10.96 3.47
CA GLN A 116 -14.14 -11.14 3.86
C GLN A 116 -14.59 -12.58 3.57
N PRO A 117 -15.22 -13.28 4.54
CA PRO A 117 -15.96 -14.49 4.25
C PRO A 117 -17.07 -14.16 3.24
N GLY A 118 -17.15 -14.94 2.16
CA GLY A 118 -17.78 -14.49 0.92
C GLY A 118 -19.24 -14.05 1.03
N ARG A 119 -19.47 -12.73 0.93
CA ARG A 119 -20.66 -12.09 0.34
C ARG A 119 -20.50 -10.56 0.32
N VAL A 120 -20.27 -9.99 -0.86
CA VAL A 120 -21.05 -8.90 -1.48
C VAL A 120 -20.37 -8.48 -2.78
N THR A 121 -21.14 -8.41 -3.85
CA THR A 121 -20.73 -7.79 -5.11
C THR A 121 -20.58 -6.28 -4.94
N GLY A 122 -19.34 -5.77 -5.03
CA GLY A 122 -19.09 -4.36 -5.32
C GLY A 122 -18.11 -3.63 -4.39
N THR A 123 -16.92 -3.38 -4.93
CA THR A 123 -16.39 -2.00 -5.02
C THR A 123 -16.06 -1.29 -3.70
N LEU A 124 -14.94 -1.66 -3.06
CA LEU A 124 -14.57 -1.10 -1.75
C LEU A 124 -13.78 0.24 -1.76
N CYS A 125 -13.29 0.76 -2.90
CA CYS A 125 -12.42 1.95 -2.93
C CYS A 125 -12.56 2.91 -4.15
N THR A 126 -13.71 3.03 -4.81
CA THR A 126 -13.82 3.87 -6.05
C THR A 126 -14.30 5.32 -5.85
N ASN A 127 -14.77 5.72 -4.66
CA ASN A 127 -15.38 7.03 -4.43
C ASN A 127 -14.64 7.89 -3.39
N LEU A 128 -13.41 8.27 -3.73
CA LEU A 128 -12.60 9.24 -2.98
C LEU A 128 -12.80 10.65 -3.58
N SER A 129 -13.48 11.55 -2.86
CA SER A 129 -13.81 12.89 -3.36
C SER A 129 -12.61 13.84 -3.36
N ALA A 130 -12.55 14.73 -4.36
CA ALA A 130 -11.40 15.60 -4.62
C ALA A 130 -11.04 16.58 -3.48
N SER A 131 -11.96 16.86 -2.56
CA SER A 131 -11.77 17.83 -1.47
C SER A 131 -10.84 17.38 -0.34
N MET A 132 -10.47 16.09 -0.26
CA MET A 132 -9.66 15.57 0.84
C MET A 132 -8.14 15.54 0.56
N TYR A 133 -7.72 15.84 -0.68
CA TYR A 133 -6.32 15.73 -1.11
C TYR A 133 -5.38 16.84 -0.62
N SER A 134 -5.91 18.00 -0.25
CA SER A 134 -5.09 19.15 0.20
C SER A 134 -4.49 18.98 1.60
N SER A 135 -4.88 17.93 2.33
CA SER A 135 -4.51 17.71 3.74
C SER A 135 -3.58 16.51 3.97
N LEU A 136 -3.31 15.68 2.94
CA LEU A 136 -2.60 14.41 3.09
C LEU A 136 -1.09 14.62 3.31
N ARG A 137 -0.60 14.31 4.51
CA ARG A 137 0.84 14.36 4.84
C ARG A 137 1.60 13.14 4.26
N PRO A 138 2.82 13.32 3.73
CA PRO A 138 3.62 12.25 3.11
C PRO A 138 3.92 10.98 3.95
N ASP A 139 3.81 11.06 5.27
CA ASP A 139 4.39 10.06 6.19
C ASP A 139 3.35 9.43 7.15
N SER A 140 2.04 9.52 6.86
CA SER A 140 0.97 9.04 7.76
C SER A 140 0.00 8.10 7.05
N CYS A 141 0.09 6.80 7.36
CA CYS A 141 -0.96 5.84 7.01
C CYS A 141 -2.08 5.94 8.05
N GLU A 142 -3.03 6.86 7.81
CA GLU A 142 -4.04 7.24 8.80
C GLU A 142 -5.04 6.14 9.14
N LYS A 143 -5.40 6.06 10.43
CA LYS A 143 -6.45 5.18 10.94
C LYS A 143 -7.81 5.88 10.87
N GLY A 144 -8.56 5.66 9.80
CA GLY A 144 -10.02 5.70 9.87
C GLY A 144 -10.77 6.33 8.69
N TRP A 145 -11.58 5.51 8.03
CA TRP A 145 -12.82 5.97 7.40
C TRP A 145 -13.95 5.90 8.43
N ARG A 146 -14.48 7.05 8.87
CA ARG A 146 -15.65 7.10 9.76
C ARG A 146 -16.91 7.50 8.98
N LYS A 147 -17.81 6.55 8.76
CA LYS A 147 -19.24 6.80 8.49
C LYS A 147 -20.01 6.34 9.72
N GLN A 148 -20.98 7.15 10.17
CA GLN A 148 -21.74 6.89 11.38
C GLN A 148 -22.76 5.77 11.12
N GLY A 149 -22.66 4.64 11.84
CA GLY A 149 -23.69 3.59 11.89
C GLY A 149 -23.20 2.17 11.58
N GLN A 150 -23.32 1.29 12.58
CA GLN A 150 -23.32 -0.18 12.51
C GLN A 150 -22.04 -0.93 12.02
N GLU A 151 -21.16 -1.24 12.97
CA GLU A 151 -20.40 -2.51 13.13
C GLU A 151 -19.23 -2.88 12.16
N ASP A 152 -18.08 -2.23 12.40
CA ASP A 152 -16.78 -2.84 12.79
C ASP A 152 -16.06 -3.94 11.96
N LEU A 153 -16.40 -4.21 10.70
CA LEU A 153 -15.64 -5.17 9.85
C LEU A 153 -14.77 -4.58 8.74
N LEU A 154 -14.72 -3.25 8.55
CA LEU A 154 -14.17 -2.61 7.33
C LEU A 154 -12.99 -1.64 7.60
N ARG A 155 -11.92 -2.11 8.23
CA ARG A 155 -10.68 -1.33 8.40
C ARG A 155 -9.66 -1.61 7.28
N GLY A 156 -9.87 -1.00 6.12
CA GLY A 156 -8.82 -0.86 5.11
C GLY A 156 -7.85 0.27 5.50
N CYS A 157 -6.55 -0.03 5.54
CA CYS A 157 -5.50 1.01 5.66
C CYS A 157 -4.75 1.13 4.34
N CYS A 158 -4.41 2.36 3.96
CA CYS A 158 -3.78 2.70 2.68
C CYS A 158 -2.45 3.42 2.90
N CYS A 159 -1.48 3.15 2.04
CA CYS A 159 -0.24 3.92 1.93
C CYS A 159 0.07 4.17 0.43
N PHE A 160 1.09 4.99 0.15
CA PHE A 160 1.25 5.58 -1.18
C PHE A 160 2.69 5.79 -1.64
N ARG A 161 2.83 5.88 -2.96
CA ARG A 161 4.08 5.85 -3.71
C ARG A 161 4.01 6.80 -4.89
N ARG A 162 4.71 7.93 -4.84
CA ARG A 162 4.72 8.87 -5.96
C ARG A 162 5.65 8.38 -7.06
N PHE A 163 5.12 8.22 -8.27
CA PHE A 163 5.86 7.82 -9.47
C PHE A 163 5.86 8.95 -10.49
N THR A 164 6.93 9.06 -11.28
CA THR A 164 7.03 10.01 -12.40
C THR A 164 7.84 9.37 -13.53
N ALA A 165 7.22 9.21 -14.70
CA ALA A 165 7.94 8.86 -15.92
C ALA A 165 8.55 10.12 -16.55
N LYS A 166 9.69 9.94 -17.22
CA LYS A 166 10.37 10.95 -18.05
C LYS A 166 10.71 10.39 -19.42
#